data_AF-A0A9D6EIV0-F1
#
_entry.id   AF-A0A9D6EIV0-F1
#
_cell.length_a   1.000
_cell.length_b   1.000
_cell.length_c   1.000
_cell.angle_alpha   90.00
_cell.angle_beta   90.00
_cell.angle_gamma   90.00
#
_symmetry.space_group_name_H-M   'P 1'
#
loop_
_entity.id
_entity.type
_entity.pdbx_description
1 polymer ?
#
loop_
_entity_poly.entity_id
_entity_poly.type
_entity_poly.pdbx_seq_one_letter_code
_entity_poly.pdbx_strand_id
1 'polypeptide(L)'
;MLNCPHPADFSQALMGAGNLEQMKKSWYMFFFQLPDVPEQLLAADDFRLLKAFAYSHARRGTFSAKDLKAYTEAFSKPGALTGGINWYRAMLRRPLPPARLFPPVSAPTLVIWGERDHFLGKELTRGMKRHFTGKVSIRYLPGVSHWVQQEAPGRVNALLLEFFKGLKKVER
;
A
#
# COMPACT_ATOMS: atom_id res chain seq x y z
N MET A 1 -4.59 -2.68 8.99
CA MET A 1 -3.90 -2.10 7.81
C MET A 1 -2.72 -2.99 7.45
N LEU A 2 -2.53 -3.27 6.15
CA LEU A 2 -1.42 -4.07 5.64
C LEU A 2 -0.57 -3.15 4.73
N ASN A 3 0.69 -2.92 5.07
CA ASN A 3 1.64 -2.05 4.33
C ASN A 3 1.04 -0.75 3.80
N CYS A 4 0.39 0.00 4.68
CA CYS A 4 -0.24 1.27 4.32
C CYS A 4 0.04 2.32 5.39
N PRO A 5 0.61 3.48 5.02
CA PRO A 5 0.91 4.56 5.96
C PRO A 5 -0.35 5.37 6.32
N HIS A 6 -0.25 6.19 7.36
CA HIS A 6 -1.26 7.22 7.60
C HIS A 6 -1.17 8.27 6.47
N PRO A 7 -2.29 8.73 5.88
CA PRO A 7 -2.26 9.65 4.74
C PRO A 7 -1.46 10.93 4.99
N ALA A 8 -1.54 11.48 6.20
CA ALA A 8 -0.78 12.66 6.59
C ALA A 8 0.75 12.43 6.59
N ASP A 9 1.20 11.27 7.06
CA ASP A 9 2.63 10.92 7.09
C ASP A 9 3.16 10.67 5.69
N PHE A 10 2.36 10.00 4.86
CA PHE A 10 2.71 9.77 3.46
C PHE A 10 2.79 11.07 2.66
N SER A 11 1.80 11.95 2.84
CA SER A 11 1.80 13.28 2.22
C SER A 11 3.03 14.10 2.62
N GLN A 12 3.41 14.09 3.90
CA GLN A 12 4.61 14.77 4.38
C GLN A 12 5.89 14.14 3.82
N ALA A 13 5.96 12.82 3.72
CA ALA A 13 7.13 12.12 3.17
C ALA A 13 7.28 12.35 1.65
N LEU A 14 6.17 12.48 0.92
CA LEU A 14 6.18 12.67 -0.53
C LEU A 14 6.43 14.14 -0.94
N MET A 15 5.82 15.10 -0.23
CA MET A 15 5.89 16.53 -0.60
C MET A 15 6.83 17.35 0.30
N GLY A 16 7.26 16.81 1.44
CA GLY A 16 8.21 17.46 2.34
C GLY A 16 9.65 17.19 1.96
N ALA A 17 10.56 18.11 2.31
CA ALA A 17 12.00 18.01 2.01
C ALA A 17 12.76 16.90 2.77
N GLY A 18 12.07 16.03 3.53
CA GLY A 18 12.68 15.17 4.55
C GLY A 18 12.83 13.68 4.21
N ASN A 19 12.26 13.17 3.11
CA ASN A 19 12.32 11.74 2.79
C ASN A 19 12.56 11.44 1.29
N LEU A 20 13.79 11.70 0.84
CA LEU A 20 14.23 11.43 -0.52
C LEU A 20 14.09 9.96 -0.92
N GLU A 21 14.28 9.02 0.02
CA GLU A 21 14.16 7.59 -0.27
C GLU A 21 12.71 7.19 -0.57
N GLN A 22 11.75 7.70 0.20
CA GLN A 22 10.34 7.48 -0.12
C GLN A 22 9.94 8.17 -1.44
N MET A 23 10.44 9.39 -1.70
CA MET A 23 10.19 10.07 -2.97
C MET A 23 10.69 9.25 -4.17
N LYS A 24 11.90 8.69 -4.08
CA LYS A 24 12.44 7.77 -5.10
C LYS A 24 11.56 6.54 -5.28
N LYS A 25 11.13 5.90 -4.19
CA LYS A 25 10.20 4.74 -4.24
C LYS A 25 8.85 5.11 -4.88
N SER A 26 8.44 6.36 -4.75
CA SER A 26 7.18 6.89 -5.28
C SER A 26 7.25 7.47 -6.70
N TRP A 27 8.37 7.28 -7.44
CA TRP A 27 8.54 7.84 -8.81
C TRP A 27 7.37 7.51 -9.74
N TYR A 28 6.82 6.31 -9.62
CA TYR A 28 5.74 5.79 -10.46
C TYR A 28 4.45 6.63 -10.33
N MET A 29 4.24 7.30 -9.20
CA MET A 29 3.09 8.19 -8.99
C MET A 29 3.14 9.41 -9.91
N PHE A 30 4.34 9.90 -10.24
CA PHE A 30 4.55 10.99 -11.19
C PHE A 30 4.41 10.50 -12.63
N PHE A 31 4.95 9.32 -12.94
CA PHE A 31 4.74 8.66 -14.24
C PHE A 31 3.25 8.47 -14.55
N PHE A 32 2.45 8.09 -13.55
CA PHE A 32 0.99 7.94 -13.67
C PHE A 32 0.22 9.24 -13.93
N GLN A 33 0.87 10.41 -13.84
CA GLN A 33 0.23 11.68 -14.20
C GLN A 33 0.15 11.91 -15.72
N LEU A 34 0.95 11.20 -16.51
CA LEU A 34 0.94 11.32 -17.96
C LEU A 34 -0.42 10.85 -18.53
N PRO A 35 -1.01 11.58 -19.49
CA PRO A 35 -2.23 11.16 -20.16
C PRO A 35 -1.94 9.94 -21.05
N ASP A 36 -2.76 8.90 -20.92
CA ASP A 36 -2.82 7.66 -21.73
C ASP A 36 -1.56 6.76 -21.76
N VAL A 37 -0.36 7.31 -21.57
CA VAL A 37 0.92 6.58 -21.62
C VAL A 37 0.97 5.44 -20.60
N PRO A 38 0.62 5.63 -19.31
CA PRO A 38 0.67 4.55 -18.32
C PRO A 38 -0.30 3.41 -18.66
N GLU A 39 -1.52 3.73 -19.08
CA GLU A 39 -2.52 2.75 -19.51
C GLU A 39 -2.00 1.89 -20.66
N GLN A 40 -1.47 2.52 -21.71
CA GLN A 40 -0.97 1.82 -22.90
C GLN A 40 0.22 0.92 -22.56
N LEU A 41 1.21 1.44 -21.83
CA LEU A 41 2.40 0.66 -21.45
C LEU A 41 2.09 -0.50 -20.51
N LEU A 42 1.20 -0.28 -19.53
CA LEU A 42 0.83 -1.33 -18.57
C LEU A 42 -0.10 -2.38 -19.18
N ALA A 43 -0.90 -2.05 -20.21
CA ALA A 43 -1.76 -3.00 -20.91
C ALA A 43 -1.05 -3.77 -22.04
N ALA A 44 0.04 -3.24 -22.58
CA ALA A 44 0.78 -3.86 -23.67
C ALA A 44 1.39 -5.22 -23.29
N ASP A 45 1.63 -6.05 -24.31
CA ASP A 45 2.38 -7.32 -24.20
C ASP A 45 1.87 -8.23 -23.07
N ASP A 46 0.55 -8.49 -23.06
CA ASP A 46 -0.13 -9.26 -22.01
C ASP A 46 0.19 -8.73 -20.60
N PHE A 47 0.12 -7.41 -20.41
CA PHE A 47 0.39 -6.75 -19.13
C PHE A 47 1.79 -7.05 -18.56
N ARG A 48 2.80 -7.33 -19.41
CA ARG A 48 4.15 -7.70 -18.96
C ARG A 48 4.76 -6.66 -18.02
N LEU A 49 4.64 -5.38 -18.35
CA LEU A 49 5.18 -4.29 -17.52
C LEU A 49 4.44 -4.18 -16.19
N LEU A 50 3.10 -4.31 -16.18
CA LEU A 50 2.32 -4.35 -14.95
C LEU A 50 2.76 -5.52 -14.06
N LYS A 51 2.88 -6.72 -14.63
CA LYS A 51 3.31 -7.92 -13.89
C LYS A 51 4.69 -7.74 -13.27
N ALA A 52 5.65 -7.23 -14.06
CA ALA A 52 7.00 -6.96 -13.61
C ALA A 52 7.02 -5.90 -12.51
N PHE A 53 6.37 -4.75 -12.74
CA PHE A 53 6.35 -3.65 -11.79
C PHE A 53 5.68 -4.02 -10.46
N ALA A 54 4.45 -4.54 -10.52
CA ALA A 54 3.64 -4.78 -9.34
C ALA A 54 4.10 -5.99 -8.52
N TYR A 55 4.51 -7.09 -9.18
CA TYR A 55 4.66 -8.39 -8.50
C TYR A 55 6.09 -8.94 -8.45
N SER A 56 7.03 -8.47 -9.28
CA SER A 56 8.39 -9.07 -9.31
C SER A 56 9.21 -8.84 -8.04
N HIS A 57 8.89 -7.80 -7.28
CA HIS A 57 9.52 -7.50 -5.99
C HIS A 57 9.06 -8.43 -4.87
N ALA A 58 8.02 -9.22 -5.12
CA ALA A 58 7.60 -10.23 -4.18
C ALA A 58 8.62 -11.37 -4.11
N ARG A 59 8.65 -12.09 -2.99
CA ARG A 59 9.45 -13.32 -2.86
C ARG A 59 9.13 -14.26 -4.02
N ARG A 60 10.16 -14.82 -4.66
CA ARG A 60 9.99 -15.78 -5.76
C ARG A 60 9.06 -16.93 -5.33
N GLY A 61 8.06 -17.21 -6.16
CA GLY A 61 7.04 -18.23 -5.91
C GLY A 61 5.81 -17.75 -5.15
N THR A 62 5.75 -16.48 -4.73
CA THR A 62 4.57 -15.90 -4.05
C THR A 62 3.33 -15.87 -4.95
N PHE A 63 3.53 -15.48 -6.22
CA PHE A 63 2.46 -15.44 -7.20
C PHE A 63 2.67 -16.55 -8.22
N SER A 64 1.71 -17.45 -8.32
CA SER A 64 1.68 -18.47 -9.37
C SER A 64 1.29 -17.85 -10.71
N ALA A 65 1.52 -18.57 -11.80
CA ALA A 65 1.02 -18.16 -13.12
C ALA A 65 -0.51 -17.98 -13.13
N LYS A 66 -1.24 -18.78 -12.35
CA LYS A 66 -2.68 -18.67 -12.19
C LYS A 66 -3.08 -17.37 -11.49
N ASP A 67 -2.37 -16.99 -10.43
CA ASP A 67 -2.65 -15.73 -9.70
C ASP A 67 -2.40 -14.52 -10.60
N LEU A 68 -1.25 -14.51 -11.30
CA LEU A 68 -0.92 -13.44 -12.22
C LEU A 68 -1.96 -13.32 -13.34
N LYS A 69 -2.41 -14.46 -13.90
CA LYS A 69 -3.49 -14.47 -14.91
C LYS A 69 -4.79 -13.89 -14.36
N ALA A 70 -5.19 -14.28 -13.14
CA ALA A 70 -6.40 -13.75 -12.52
C ALA A 70 -6.31 -12.23 -12.28
N TYR A 71 -5.14 -11.71 -11.88
CA TYR A 71 -4.93 -10.27 -11.75
C TYR A 71 -4.96 -9.54 -13.10
N THR A 72 -4.32 -10.09 -14.13
CA THR A 72 -4.36 -9.47 -15.47
C THR A 72 -5.77 -9.47 -16.05
N GLU A 73 -6.54 -10.56 -15.87
CA GLU A 73 -7.97 -10.62 -16.24
C GLU A 73 -8.82 -9.58 -15.48
N ALA A 74 -8.48 -9.29 -14.22
CA ALA A 74 -9.15 -8.23 -13.47
C ALA A 74 -8.83 -6.83 -14.03
N PHE A 75 -7.55 -6.57 -14.35
CA PHE A 75 -7.11 -5.30 -14.92
C PHE A 75 -7.50 -5.09 -16.38
N SER A 76 -7.78 -6.16 -17.13
CA SER A 76 -8.22 -6.08 -18.53
C SER A 76 -9.68 -5.69 -18.69
N LYS A 77 -10.46 -5.68 -17.60
CA LYS A 77 -11.84 -5.19 -17.64
C LYS A 77 -11.88 -3.71 -18.03
N PRO A 78 -12.86 -3.27 -18.86
CA PRO A 78 -12.98 -1.88 -19.28
C PRO A 78 -12.92 -0.91 -18.08
N GLY A 79 -11.97 0.03 -18.14
CA GLY A 79 -11.78 1.06 -17.11
C GLY A 79 -11.07 0.60 -15.82
N ALA A 80 -10.78 -0.69 -15.63
CA ALA A 80 -10.17 -1.18 -14.40
C ALA A 80 -8.73 -0.66 -14.19
N LEU A 81 -7.89 -0.76 -15.23
CA LEU A 81 -6.52 -0.24 -15.20
C LEU A 81 -6.50 1.28 -14.98
N THR A 82 -7.27 2.02 -15.79
CA THR A 82 -7.42 3.48 -15.66
C THR A 82 -7.93 3.87 -14.27
N GLY A 83 -8.88 3.12 -13.71
CA GLY A 83 -9.39 3.34 -12.35
C GLY A 83 -8.30 3.21 -11.29
N GLY A 84 -7.44 2.20 -11.40
CA GLY A 84 -6.27 2.04 -10.54
C GLY A 84 -5.28 3.20 -10.66
N ILE A 85 -4.95 3.61 -11.88
CA ILE A 85 -4.05 4.75 -12.16
C ILE A 85 -4.64 6.07 -11.62
N ASN A 86 -5.96 6.23 -11.73
CA ASN A 86 -6.66 7.44 -11.29
C ASN A 86 -6.55 7.70 -9.78
N TRP A 87 -6.31 6.68 -8.95
CA TRP A 87 -5.99 6.89 -7.52
C TRP A 87 -4.73 7.74 -7.34
N TYR A 88 -3.69 7.48 -8.13
CA TYR A 88 -2.43 8.22 -8.08
C TYR A 88 -2.57 9.60 -8.72
N ARG A 89 -3.37 9.73 -9.79
CA ARG A 89 -3.73 11.04 -10.36
C ARG A 89 -4.46 11.91 -9.35
N ALA A 90 -5.45 11.35 -8.66
CA ALA A 90 -6.19 12.06 -7.62
C ALA A 90 -5.25 12.51 -6.50
N MET A 91 -4.30 11.68 -6.07
CA MET A 91 -3.39 12.02 -4.98
C MET A 91 -2.51 13.26 -5.24
N LEU A 92 -2.08 13.48 -6.49
CA LEU A 92 -1.27 14.66 -6.86
C LEU A 92 -2.11 15.84 -7.34
N ARG A 93 -3.27 15.59 -7.98
CA ARG A 93 -4.12 16.65 -8.54
C ARG A 93 -5.16 17.17 -7.55
N ARG A 94 -5.43 16.44 -6.47
CA ARG A 94 -6.34 16.83 -5.39
C ARG A 94 -5.59 16.82 -4.07
N PRO A 95 -4.98 17.95 -3.67
CA PRO A 95 -4.20 18.00 -2.44
C PRO A 95 -5.06 17.59 -1.25
N LEU A 96 -4.52 16.73 -0.40
CA LEU A 96 -5.15 16.37 0.85
C LEU A 96 -5.26 17.62 1.76
N PRO A 97 -6.28 17.69 2.61
CA PRO A 97 -6.32 18.72 3.65
C PRO A 97 -5.04 18.62 4.51
N PRO A 98 -4.55 19.73 5.07
CA PRO A 98 -3.44 19.72 6.01
C PRO A 98 -3.55 18.60 7.03
N ALA A 99 -2.44 17.91 7.31
CA ALA A 99 -2.37 16.77 8.24
C ALA A 99 -3.18 16.95 9.54
N ARG A 100 -3.16 18.17 10.11
CA ARG A 100 -3.89 18.57 11.33
C ARG A 100 -5.42 18.49 11.23
N LEU A 101 -5.98 18.38 10.03
CA LEU A 101 -7.42 18.32 9.79
C LEU A 101 -7.94 16.88 9.69
N PHE A 102 -7.06 15.87 9.65
CA PHE A 102 -7.49 14.49 9.78
C PHE A 102 -7.90 14.22 11.24
N PRO A 103 -9.13 13.76 11.50
CA PRO A 103 -9.52 13.39 12.85
C PRO A 103 -8.66 12.21 13.34
N PRO A 104 -8.26 12.18 14.61
CA PRO A 104 -7.48 11.07 15.13
C PRO A 104 -8.30 9.78 15.11
N VAL A 105 -7.64 8.66 14.81
CA VAL A 105 -8.28 7.34 14.77
C VAL A 105 -8.47 6.81 16.19
N SER A 106 -9.72 6.72 16.63
CA SER A 106 -10.09 6.19 17.94
C SER A 106 -10.27 4.67 17.98
N ALA A 107 -10.53 4.05 16.83
CA ALA A 107 -10.66 2.61 16.72
C ALA A 107 -9.32 1.90 17.01
N PRO A 108 -9.33 0.78 17.77
CA PRO A 108 -8.14 -0.07 17.88
C PRO A 108 -7.62 -0.44 16.50
N THR A 109 -6.31 -0.29 16.28
CA THR A 109 -5.71 -0.48 14.95
C THR A 109 -4.49 -1.37 15.03
N LEU A 110 -4.46 -2.38 14.15
CA LEU A 110 -3.28 -3.17 13.83
C LEU A 110 -2.71 -2.74 12.48
N VAL A 111 -1.43 -2.38 12.47
CA VAL A 111 -0.64 -2.15 11.25
C VAL A 111 0.35 -3.31 11.13
N ILE A 112 0.31 -4.03 10.01
CA ILE A 112 1.28 -5.08 9.69
C ILE A 112 2.13 -4.56 8.53
N TRP A 113 3.46 -4.61 8.68
CA TRP A 113 4.40 -3.96 7.76
C TRP A 113 5.54 -4.89 7.33
N GLY A 114 5.67 -5.16 6.03
CA GLY A 114 6.80 -5.86 5.44
C GLY A 114 8.03 -4.96 5.33
N GLU A 115 9.17 -5.37 5.89
CA GLU A 115 10.36 -4.51 5.93
C GLU A 115 11.10 -4.38 4.59
N ARG A 116 10.85 -5.26 3.63
CA ARG A 116 11.44 -5.24 2.28
C ARG A 116 10.50 -4.66 1.23
N ASP A 117 9.59 -3.81 1.65
CA ASP A 117 8.63 -3.17 0.76
C ASP A 117 9.33 -2.24 -0.26
N HIS A 118 9.06 -2.51 -1.54
CA HIS A 118 9.63 -1.76 -2.64
C HIS A 118 9.02 -0.35 -2.76
N PHE A 119 7.73 -0.21 -2.44
CA PHE A 119 6.95 1.01 -2.65
C PHE A 119 6.90 1.90 -1.41
N LEU A 120 6.88 1.33 -0.21
CA LEU A 120 6.67 2.05 1.05
C LEU A 120 7.72 1.71 2.08
N GLY A 121 8.59 2.65 2.43
CA GLY A 121 9.63 2.41 3.42
C GLY A 121 9.08 2.40 4.86
N LYS A 122 9.69 1.57 5.72
CA LYS A 122 9.26 1.42 7.12
C LYS A 122 9.38 2.69 7.94
N GLU A 123 10.17 3.66 7.50
CA GLU A 123 10.23 4.99 8.11
C GLU A 123 8.88 5.72 8.10
N LEU A 124 7.97 5.37 7.19
CA LEU A 124 6.59 5.89 7.18
C LEU A 124 5.76 5.48 8.40
N THR A 125 6.20 4.48 9.17
CA THR A 125 5.54 4.10 10.43
C THR A 125 6.06 4.91 11.62
N ARG A 126 7.18 5.64 11.47
CA ARG A 126 7.78 6.42 12.56
C ARG A 126 6.88 7.61 12.87
N GLY A 127 6.52 7.76 14.14
CA GLY A 127 5.61 8.82 14.59
C GLY A 127 4.14 8.59 14.21
N MET A 128 3.81 7.56 13.43
CA MET A 128 2.43 7.26 12.99
C MET A 128 1.44 7.19 14.16
N LYS A 129 1.90 6.73 15.33
CA LYS A 129 1.09 6.61 16.55
C LYS A 129 0.42 7.93 16.97
N ARG A 130 0.98 9.10 16.60
CA ARG A 130 0.40 10.41 16.94
C ARG A 130 -0.97 10.68 16.31
N HIS A 131 -1.31 9.94 15.25
CA HIS A 131 -2.61 10.04 14.57
C HIS A 131 -3.70 9.17 15.22
N PHE A 132 -3.39 8.47 16.31
CA PHE A 132 -4.30 7.53 16.95
C PHE A 132 -4.57 7.96 18.39
N THR A 133 -5.85 8.09 18.75
CA THR A 133 -6.31 8.15 20.14
C THR A 133 -6.63 6.75 20.66
N GLY A 134 -6.96 5.81 19.77
CA GLY A 134 -7.14 4.40 20.07
C GLY A 134 -5.82 3.64 20.21
N LYS A 135 -5.89 2.43 20.78
CA LYS A 135 -4.72 1.54 20.86
C LYS A 135 -4.24 1.16 19.47
N VAL A 136 -3.01 1.54 19.13
CA VAL A 136 -2.35 1.18 17.87
C VAL A 136 -1.18 0.23 18.10
N SER A 137 -1.16 -0.87 17.36
CA SER A 137 -0.07 -1.84 17.36
C SER A 137 0.54 -1.93 15.97
N ILE A 138 1.87 -1.81 15.87
CA ILE A 138 2.61 -1.95 14.62
C ILE A 138 3.44 -3.23 14.71
N ARG A 139 3.28 -4.13 13.75
CA ARG A 139 3.95 -5.42 13.67
C ARG A 139 4.76 -5.50 12.39
N TYR A 140 6.08 -5.63 12.52
CA TYR A 140 6.97 -5.75 11.37
C TYR A 140 7.17 -7.22 10.99
N LEU A 141 7.23 -7.48 9.68
CA LEU A 141 7.56 -8.76 9.10
C LEU A 141 8.92 -8.66 8.39
N PRO A 142 10.01 -9.12 9.05
CA PRO A 142 11.34 -9.12 8.43
C PRO A 142 11.36 -9.98 7.18
N GLY A 143 12.04 -9.48 6.14
CA GLY A 143 12.22 -10.21 4.88
C GLY A 143 11.00 -10.21 3.94
N VAL A 144 9.87 -9.63 4.34
CA VAL A 144 8.62 -9.64 3.58
C VAL A 144 8.46 -8.34 2.78
N SER A 145 7.97 -8.44 1.54
CA SER A 145 7.76 -7.29 0.64
C SER A 145 6.47 -6.50 0.95
N HIS A 146 6.00 -5.72 -0.02
CA HIS A 146 4.70 -5.04 0.00
C HIS A 146 3.53 -6.01 0.20
N TRP A 147 3.63 -7.21 -0.38
CA TRP A 147 2.55 -8.19 -0.47
C TRP A 147 2.48 -9.08 0.78
N VAL A 148 2.38 -8.48 1.97
CA VAL A 148 2.48 -9.21 3.25
C VAL A 148 1.51 -10.38 3.39
N GLN A 149 0.27 -10.23 2.88
CA GLN A 149 -0.74 -11.28 2.96
C GLN A 149 -0.38 -12.47 2.06
N GLN A 150 0.16 -12.21 0.88
CA GLN A 150 0.53 -13.26 -0.08
C GLN A 150 1.84 -13.94 0.29
N GLU A 151 2.81 -13.20 0.83
CA GLU A 151 4.12 -13.76 1.20
C GLU A 151 4.16 -14.45 2.56
N ALA A 152 3.39 -13.95 3.52
CA ALA A 152 3.40 -14.43 4.89
C ALA A 152 1.99 -14.68 5.43
N PRO A 153 1.10 -15.39 4.71
CA PRO A 153 -0.31 -15.54 5.07
C PRO A 153 -0.50 -16.11 6.47
N GLY A 154 0.28 -17.12 6.86
CA GLY A 154 0.20 -17.71 8.21
C GLY A 154 0.53 -16.70 9.32
N ARG A 155 1.57 -15.88 9.14
CA ARG A 155 1.98 -14.85 10.11
C ARG A 155 0.96 -13.72 10.16
N VAL A 156 0.49 -13.25 9.01
CA VAL A 156 -0.52 -12.19 8.93
C VAL A 156 -1.83 -12.66 9.58
N ASN A 157 -2.31 -13.85 9.22
CA ASN A 157 -3.54 -14.41 9.79
C ASN A 157 -3.43 -14.60 11.31
N ALA A 158 -2.29 -15.08 11.83
CA ALA A 158 -2.08 -15.21 13.27
C ALA A 158 -2.18 -13.85 13.99
N LEU A 159 -1.54 -12.81 13.44
CA LEU A 159 -1.60 -11.46 14.00
C LEU A 159 -3.02 -10.87 13.94
N LEU A 160 -3.75 -11.10 12.85
CA LEU A 160 -5.15 -10.66 12.72
C LEU A 160 -6.04 -11.36 13.74
N LEU A 161 -5.92 -12.68 13.90
CA LEU A 161 -6.70 -13.45 14.87
C LEU A 161 -6.39 -13.05 16.32
N GLU A 162 -5.10 -12.85 16.65
CA GLU A 162 -4.69 -12.34 17.97
C GLU A 162 -5.33 -10.97 18.25
N PHE A 163 -5.26 -10.07 17.26
CA PHE A 163 -5.86 -8.74 17.37
C PHE A 163 -7.37 -8.80 17.59
N PHE A 164 -8.10 -9.57 16.79
CA PHE A 164 -9.55 -9.68 16.92
C PHE A 164 -9.99 -10.34 18.23
N LYS A 165 -9.27 -11.34 18.74
CA LYS A 165 -9.53 -11.91 20.08
C LYS A 165 -9.37 -10.89 21.21
N GLY A 166 -8.46 -9.94 21.04
CA GLY A 166 -8.21 -8.87 22.00
C GLY A 166 -9.23 -7.73 21.94
N LEU A 167 -10.12 -7.69 20.94
CA LEU A 167 -11.20 -6.72 20.88
C LEU A 167 -12.35 -7.18 21.77
N LYS A 168 -12.81 -6.32 22.68
CA LYS A 168 -14.05 -6.58 23.41
C LYS A 168 -15.19 -6.69 22.39
N LYS A 169 -16.06 -7.70 22.54
CA LYS A 169 -17.32 -7.71 21.78
C LYS A 169 -18.07 -6.43 22.12
N VAL A 170 -18.41 -5.66 21.10
CA VAL A 170 -19.38 -4.58 21.24
C VAL A 170 -20.72 -5.28 21.39
N GLU A 171 -21.28 -5.27 22.61
CA GLU A 171 -22.68 -5.63 22.81
C GLU A 171 -23.51 -4.63 21.99
N ARG A 172 -24.32 -5.16 21.08
CA ARG A 172 -25.24 -4.38 20.25
C ARG A 172 -26.57 -4.21 20.97
#